data_AF-A0AAD1WAA4-F1
#
_entry.id   AF-A0AAD1WAA4-F1
#
_cell.length_a   1.000
_cell.length_b   1.000
_cell.length_c   1.000
_cell.angle_alpha   90.00
_cell.angle_beta   90.00
_cell.angle_gamma   90.00
#
_symmetry.space_group_name_H-M   'P 1'
#
loop_
_entity.id
_entity.type
_entity.pdbx_description
1 polymer ?
#
loop_
_entity_poly.entity_id
_entity_poly.type
_entity_poly.pdbx_seq_one_letter_code
_entity_poly.pdbx_strand_id
1 'polypeptide(L)'
;MSYIPCDIDFNFKGFSFHQEKCRKGCGFYGNPIWHGYCSRCWIQQRQKSQTHPLTDGFRHHTAILKVKPEQRRNEDLWKIPDTARNVTSNDGFPHSHITYRSLPVADSPGSLSLLTFPCLHALAQGDFSDFLKALRRPDAQNLMTHCTRFIQKLQDTEILTLDDKGEQVQEFYSTIGSLYPDHMTEEREKLLNNIEKLVMTRLYKSVFCLDGSQDEQKDLCFQAQIRSLVWVTPKMLQLSLHESNKEANDLVLSAVTTLVEIDSKRAPQDKLACVSKASNFIFKAISVSKIEPATADDFLSYLIFTILKANPPRLLSNIQYITRFCNPKRLVSGKDGYCFTSFCCAISFIENINASSLGLTQKEFSQLMQQESSVSRTNHSVIIQGTVEQMEQNKEQLAELHRRQDLLIQEIERLAIEVREWSLAVQEEIRKVIQKLPLATKCATTSHN
;
A
#
# COMPACT_ATOMS: atom_id res chain seq x y z
N MET A 1 53.58 -31.58 26.21
CA MET A 1 53.43 -30.11 26.18
C MET A 1 51.95 -29.82 25.95
N SER A 2 51.14 -29.74 27.00
CA SER A 2 50.82 -28.56 27.83
C SER A 2 49.55 -27.85 27.33
N TYR A 3 48.51 -27.96 28.18
CA TYR A 3 47.30 -27.14 28.35
C TYR A 3 45.96 -27.52 27.68
N ILE A 4 45.02 -27.75 28.59
CA ILE A 4 43.57 -28.06 28.53
C ILE A 4 42.79 -26.72 28.79
N PRO A 5 41.45 -26.69 28.96
CA PRO A 5 40.31 -26.60 28.03
C PRO A 5 39.51 -25.27 28.17
N CYS A 6 38.39 -25.13 27.46
CA CYS A 6 37.15 -24.59 28.04
C CYS A 6 35.93 -25.21 27.32
N ASP A 7 35.42 -26.31 27.90
CA ASP A 7 34.00 -26.65 27.83
C ASP A 7 33.21 -25.57 28.58
N ILE A 8 32.13 -25.09 27.98
CA ILE A 8 31.06 -24.41 28.71
C ILE A 8 29.78 -25.18 28.42
N ASP A 9 29.46 -26.08 29.34
CA ASP A 9 28.11 -26.59 29.56
C ASP A 9 27.23 -25.45 30.09
N PHE A 10 26.25 -25.01 29.30
CA PHE A 10 25.05 -24.35 29.83
C PHE A 10 23.88 -25.30 29.75
N ASN A 11 23.71 -26.05 30.85
CA ASN A 11 22.57 -26.93 31.09
C ASN A 11 21.40 -26.06 31.59
N PHE A 12 20.50 -25.67 30.68
CA PHE A 12 19.18 -25.16 31.05
C PHE A 12 18.14 -26.28 30.93
N LYS A 13 17.52 -26.57 32.07
CA LYS A 13 16.45 -27.54 32.33
C LYS A 13 15.45 -27.74 31.18
N GLY A 14 15.24 -29.00 30.79
CA GLY A 14 13.87 -29.49 30.61
C GLY A 14 13.36 -29.85 29.21
N PHE A 15 14.20 -30.00 28.18
CA PHE A 15 13.77 -30.61 26.91
C PHE A 15 14.83 -31.59 26.39
N SER A 16 14.57 -32.89 26.51
CA SER A 16 15.26 -33.91 25.75
C SER A 16 14.84 -33.78 24.28
N PHE A 17 15.56 -32.96 23.50
CA PHE A 17 15.40 -32.94 22.05
C PHE A 17 15.99 -34.24 21.50
N HIS A 18 15.15 -35.27 21.35
CA HIS A 18 15.48 -36.34 20.43
C HIS A 18 15.55 -35.72 19.03
N GLN A 19 16.77 -35.63 18.50
CA GLN A 19 17.05 -35.10 17.17
C GLN A 19 16.51 -36.07 16.12
N GLU A 20 15.20 -36.05 15.89
CA GLU A 20 14.56 -36.89 14.89
C GLU A 20 14.94 -36.37 13.49
N LYS A 21 15.53 -37.27 12.70
CA LYS A 21 15.79 -37.00 11.29
C LYS A 21 14.47 -36.72 10.59
N CYS A 22 14.51 -35.84 9.59
CA CYS A 22 13.36 -35.49 8.77
C CYS A 22 12.61 -36.76 8.33
N ARG A 23 11.29 -36.75 8.48
CA ARG A 23 10.40 -37.88 8.15
C ARG A 23 10.55 -38.39 6.71
N LYS A 24 11.11 -37.58 5.80
CA LYS A 24 11.41 -37.93 4.41
C LYS A 24 12.79 -38.58 4.20
N GLY A 25 13.59 -38.77 5.26
CA GLY A 25 14.90 -39.38 5.20
C GLY A 25 15.96 -38.57 4.44
N CYS A 26 15.75 -37.27 4.23
CA CYS A 26 16.60 -36.44 3.36
C CYS A 26 17.95 -36.01 3.98
N GLY A 27 18.34 -36.60 5.12
CA GLY A 27 19.58 -36.28 5.83
C GLY A 27 19.56 -35.01 6.69
N PHE A 28 18.48 -34.22 6.64
CA PHE A 28 18.28 -33.04 7.49
C PHE A 28 17.38 -33.35 8.69
N TYR A 29 17.41 -32.52 9.75
CA TYR A 29 16.57 -32.72 10.94
C TYR A 29 15.16 -32.17 10.74
N GLY A 30 14.17 -32.90 11.29
CA GLY A 30 12.77 -32.49 11.30
C GLY A 30 12.44 -31.69 12.56
N ASN A 31 11.39 -30.86 12.49
CA ASN A 31 10.84 -30.18 13.67
C ASN A 31 9.38 -30.61 13.88
N PRO A 32 8.93 -30.86 15.13
CA PRO A 32 7.53 -31.11 15.46
C PRO A 32 6.53 -30.09 14.87
N ILE A 33 6.88 -28.80 14.82
CA ILE A 33 6.05 -27.73 14.22
C ILE A 33 5.76 -28.00 12.74
N TRP A 34 6.68 -28.67 12.05
CA TRP A 34 6.53 -29.09 10.65
C TRP A 34 6.24 -30.59 10.55
N HIS A 35 5.55 -31.17 11.53
CA HIS A 35 5.15 -32.59 11.55
C HIS A 35 6.31 -33.56 11.33
N GLY A 36 7.50 -33.21 11.84
CA GLY A 36 8.72 -34.01 11.67
C GLY A 36 9.40 -33.85 10.30
N TYR A 37 8.96 -32.92 9.44
CA TYR A 37 9.66 -32.58 8.20
C TYR A 37 10.73 -31.50 8.43
N CYS A 38 11.80 -31.52 7.63
CA CYS A 38 12.70 -30.37 7.52
C CYS A 38 12.05 -29.27 6.67
N SER A 39 12.58 -28.04 6.77
CA SER A 39 12.09 -26.86 6.04
C SER A 39 11.89 -27.13 4.54
N ARG A 40 12.88 -27.75 3.89
CA ARG A 40 12.83 -28.07 2.45
C ARG A 40 11.75 -29.09 2.11
N CYS A 41 11.66 -30.16 2.91
CA CYS A 41 10.68 -31.22 2.67
C CYS A 41 9.25 -30.77 2.97
N TRP A 42 9.07 -29.89 3.96
CA TRP A 42 7.80 -29.27 4.31
C TRP A 42 7.28 -28.40 3.16
N ILE A 43 8.14 -27.55 2.59
CA ILE A 43 7.80 -26.71 1.43
C ILE A 43 7.37 -27.57 0.23
N GLN A 44 8.13 -28.62 -0.09
CA GLN A 44 7.76 -29.54 -1.18
C GLN A 44 6.46 -30.31 -0.92
N GLN A 45 6.20 -30.70 0.33
CA GLN A 45 4.96 -31.40 0.71
C GLN A 45 3.74 -30.48 0.52
N ARG A 46 3.87 -29.22 0.94
CA ARG A 46 2.85 -28.17 0.79
C ARG A 46 2.58 -27.81 -0.67
N GLN A 47 3.62 -27.80 -1.50
CA GLN A 47 3.48 -27.59 -2.95
C GLN A 47 2.74 -28.74 -3.65
N LYS A 48 2.96 -30.00 -3.22
CA LYS A 48 2.25 -31.16 -3.79
C LYS A 48 0.80 -31.30 -3.35
N SER A 49 0.43 -30.71 -2.21
CA SER A 49 -0.96 -30.71 -1.71
C SER A 49 -1.79 -29.54 -2.25
N GLN A 50 -1.16 -28.59 -2.97
CA GLN A 50 -1.82 -27.50 -3.68
C GLN A 50 -1.73 -27.69 -5.20
N THR A 51 -2.31 -28.76 -5.74
CA THR A 51 -2.44 -28.94 -7.20
C THR A 51 -3.85 -28.56 -7.67
N HIS A 52 -3.89 -27.51 -8.51
CA HIS A 52 -4.95 -26.97 -9.41
C HIS A 52 -5.67 -25.67 -8.95
N PRO A 53 -5.85 -24.67 -9.85
CA PRO A 53 -4.93 -23.51 -9.90
C PRO A 53 -5.61 -22.12 -9.94
N LEU A 54 -5.08 -21.12 -9.21
CA LEU A 54 -5.33 -19.67 -9.43
C LEU A 54 -4.17 -18.74 -8.96
N THR A 55 -2.98 -19.24 -8.63
CA THR A 55 -1.98 -18.49 -7.85
C THR A 55 -0.71 -18.05 -8.59
N ASP A 56 -0.64 -18.18 -9.92
CA ASP A 56 0.63 -17.92 -10.62
C ASP A 56 0.90 -16.42 -10.91
N GLY A 57 -0.15 -15.59 -10.99
CA GLY A 57 -0.01 -14.16 -11.33
C GLY A 57 0.71 -13.31 -10.29
N PHE A 58 0.48 -13.56 -9.00
CA PHE A 58 1.05 -12.76 -7.91
C PHE A 58 2.48 -13.16 -7.52
N ARG A 59 2.90 -14.42 -7.77
CA ARG A 59 4.21 -14.92 -7.34
C ARG A 59 5.38 -14.52 -8.25
N HIS A 60 5.13 -14.23 -9.53
CA HIS A 60 6.19 -13.99 -10.49
C HIS A 60 6.78 -12.57 -10.43
N HIS A 61 6.03 -11.56 -9.99
CA HIS A 61 6.54 -10.19 -9.92
C HIS A 61 7.51 -9.92 -8.75
N THR A 62 7.44 -10.69 -7.66
CA THR A 62 8.41 -10.60 -6.55
C THR A 62 9.69 -11.40 -6.80
N ALA A 63 9.68 -12.40 -7.70
CA ALA A 63 10.82 -13.28 -7.97
C ALA A 63 11.73 -12.83 -9.12
N ILE A 64 11.28 -11.95 -10.01
CA ILE A 64 12.06 -11.48 -11.19
C ILE A 64 13.13 -10.42 -10.85
N LEU A 65 13.20 -9.94 -9.60
CA LEU A 65 14.22 -8.96 -9.18
C LEU A 65 15.58 -9.56 -8.74
N LYS A 66 15.85 -10.84 -9.04
CA LYS A 66 17.23 -11.36 -9.03
C LYS A 66 17.95 -10.98 -10.32
N VAL A 67 18.66 -9.85 -10.26
CA VAL A 67 19.53 -9.30 -11.29
C VAL A 67 20.44 -10.36 -11.92
N LYS A 68 20.19 -10.69 -13.19
CA LYS A 68 21.17 -11.26 -14.13
C LYS A 68 21.60 -10.14 -15.10
N PRO A 69 22.90 -10.01 -15.44
CA PRO A 69 23.37 -8.96 -16.32
C PRO A 69 23.22 -9.34 -17.82
N GLU A 70 22.96 -8.31 -18.64
CA GLU A 70 22.97 -8.27 -20.13
C GLU A 70 21.75 -8.90 -20.85
N GLN A 71 21.06 -8.29 -21.82
CA GLN A 71 21.48 -7.45 -22.96
C GLN A 71 20.43 -6.37 -23.34
N ARG A 72 20.90 -5.28 -23.97
CA ARG A 72 20.16 -4.09 -24.41
C ARG A 72 18.95 -4.38 -25.32
N ARG A 73 17.81 -3.76 -24.99
CA ARG A 73 16.83 -3.16 -25.93
C ARG A 73 15.94 -2.15 -25.16
N ASN A 74 15.63 -1.03 -25.81
CA ASN A 74 14.89 0.14 -25.31
C ASN A 74 13.59 -0.20 -24.55
N GLU A 75 13.32 0.52 -23.45
CA GLU A 75 12.08 1.26 -23.11
C GLU A 75 12.22 1.85 -21.69
N ASP A 76 11.78 3.10 -21.52
CA ASP A 76 11.98 3.95 -20.33
C ASP A 76 11.14 3.51 -19.12
N LEU A 77 11.60 2.47 -18.40
CA LEU A 77 11.13 2.18 -17.04
C LEU A 77 11.91 3.01 -16.00
N TRP A 78 11.17 3.66 -15.10
CA TRP A 78 11.63 4.41 -13.93
C TRP A 78 12.84 3.77 -13.23
N LYS A 79 14.05 4.25 -13.55
CA LYS A 79 15.27 3.90 -12.82
C LYS A 79 15.30 4.69 -11.52
N ILE A 80 15.03 4.02 -10.41
CA ILE A 80 15.46 4.49 -9.09
C ILE A 80 17.00 4.46 -9.13
N PRO A 81 17.71 5.58 -8.92
CA PRO A 81 19.17 5.54 -8.85
C PRO A 81 19.60 4.74 -7.62
N ASP A 82 20.30 3.61 -7.83
CA ASP A 82 20.93 2.80 -6.79
C ASP A 82 21.93 3.67 -5.99
N THR A 83 21.50 4.24 -4.86
CA THR A 83 22.36 5.05 -3.97
C THR A 83 23.10 4.20 -2.94
N ALA A 84 23.48 2.97 -3.30
CA ALA A 84 24.18 2.05 -2.41
C ALA A 84 25.25 1.26 -3.15
N ARG A 85 26.40 1.89 -3.45
CA ARG A 85 27.67 1.19 -3.70
C ARG A 85 28.85 2.13 -3.48
N ASN A 86 29.55 1.95 -2.36
CA ASN A 86 31.00 1.78 -2.25
C ASN A 86 31.53 2.26 -0.90
N VAL A 87 31.69 1.32 0.03
CA VAL A 87 32.75 1.35 1.04
C VAL A 87 33.32 -0.07 1.09
N THR A 88 34.47 -0.29 0.45
CA THR A 88 35.68 -0.92 1.03
C THR A 88 36.81 -1.08 -0.03
N SER A 89 37.94 -0.44 0.29
CA SER A 89 39.34 -0.90 0.15
C SER A 89 40.03 -1.07 -1.23
N ASN A 90 40.98 -0.14 -1.47
CA ASN A 90 42.38 -0.28 -1.95
C ASN A 90 42.73 -1.22 -3.13
N ASP A 91 43.23 -0.64 -4.23
CA ASP A 91 44.60 -0.88 -4.76
C ASP A 91 44.95 0.01 -5.98
N GLY A 92 46.20 0.52 -5.97
CA GLY A 92 47.09 0.93 -7.08
C GLY A 92 46.62 1.65 -8.38
N PHE A 93 47.13 2.88 -8.57
CA PHE A 93 47.35 3.73 -9.77
C PHE A 93 47.70 3.04 -11.14
N PRO A 94 47.83 3.74 -12.32
CA PRO A 94 47.69 5.19 -12.64
C PRO A 94 46.92 5.60 -13.94
N HIS A 95 46.51 6.88 -13.97
CA HIS A 95 46.36 7.89 -15.06
C HIS A 95 45.75 7.56 -16.44
N SER A 96 44.68 8.29 -16.80
CA SER A 96 44.69 9.22 -17.95
C SER A 96 43.59 10.28 -17.86
N HIS A 97 43.94 11.47 -18.34
CA HIS A 97 43.27 12.76 -18.19
C HIS A 97 41.94 12.88 -18.95
N ILE A 98 40.90 13.41 -18.30
CA ILE A 98 39.88 14.24 -18.96
C ILE A 98 39.68 15.49 -18.12
N THR A 99 40.14 16.62 -18.67
CA THR A 99 40.02 17.96 -18.10
C THR A 99 38.60 18.49 -18.20
N TYR A 100 37.91 18.63 -17.06
CA TYR A 100 36.79 19.56 -16.95
C TYR A 100 37.30 20.91 -16.44
N ARG A 101 36.90 21.95 -17.17
CA ARG A 101 37.22 23.35 -16.91
C ARG A 101 36.44 23.80 -15.67
N SER A 102 37.08 23.76 -14.51
CA SER A 102 36.53 24.35 -13.28
C SER A 102 36.35 25.85 -13.45
N LEU A 103 35.10 26.31 -13.42
CA LEU A 103 34.79 27.70 -13.11
C LEU A 103 35.03 27.90 -11.59
N PRO A 104 35.66 29.00 -11.16
CA PRO A 104 35.99 29.19 -9.76
C PRO A 104 34.75 29.62 -8.99
N VAL A 105 34.14 28.70 -8.23
CA VAL A 105 33.21 29.05 -7.15
C VAL A 105 34.04 29.29 -5.90
N ALA A 106 34.36 30.55 -5.64
CA ALA A 106 34.92 30.98 -4.37
C ALA A 106 33.78 31.09 -3.33
N ASP A 107 33.36 29.96 -2.76
CA ASP A 107 32.63 29.95 -1.49
C ASP A 107 33.59 29.46 -0.40
N SER A 108 34.07 30.39 0.43
CA SER A 108 34.88 30.06 1.60
C SER A 108 34.08 29.20 2.59
N PRO A 109 34.64 28.07 3.11
CA PRO A 109 33.99 27.24 4.13
C PRO A 109 33.82 27.91 5.51
N GLY A 110 34.24 29.17 5.67
CA GLY A 110 34.44 29.82 6.96
C GLY A 110 33.21 30.41 7.66
N SER A 111 31.98 30.21 7.15
CA SER A 111 30.77 30.83 7.73
C SER A 111 30.00 29.96 8.72
N LEU A 112 30.17 28.63 8.66
CA LEU A 112 29.52 27.67 9.58
C LEU A 112 30.38 27.32 10.81
N SER A 113 31.68 27.66 10.79
CA SER A 113 32.65 27.39 11.85
C SER A 113 32.43 28.17 13.16
N LEU A 114 31.46 29.10 13.18
CA LEU A 114 31.08 29.89 14.36
C LEU A 114 29.88 29.31 15.13
N LEU A 115 29.24 28.25 14.63
CA LEU A 115 28.16 27.58 15.36
C LEU A 115 28.76 26.75 16.50
N THR A 116 28.65 27.27 17.72
CA THR A 116 29.09 26.54 18.91
C THR A 116 28.15 25.36 19.20
N PHE A 117 28.70 24.24 19.65
CA PHE A 117 27.94 23.02 19.99
C PHE A 117 26.69 23.25 20.88
N PRO A 118 26.72 24.13 21.91
CA PRO A 118 25.53 24.44 22.70
C PRO A 118 24.39 25.08 21.87
N CYS A 119 24.72 25.85 20.83
CA CYS A 119 23.73 26.45 19.93
C CYS A 119 23.07 25.38 19.05
N LEU A 120 23.86 24.45 18.50
CA LEU A 120 23.37 23.33 17.71
C LEU A 120 22.43 22.43 18.53
N HIS A 121 22.84 22.07 19.74
CA HIS A 121 22.02 21.29 20.65
C HIS A 121 20.71 22.01 21.02
N ALA A 122 20.75 23.32 21.29
CA ALA A 122 19.54 24.11 21.55
C ALA A 122 18.57 24.18 20.35
N LEU A 123 19.08 24.14 19.11
CA LEU A 123 18.26 24.10 17.90
C LEU A 123 17.62 22.73 17.65
N ALA A 124 18.19 21.66 18.19
CA ALA A 124 17.65 20.31 18.09
C ALA A 124 16.59 19.98 19.15
N GLN A 125 16.36 20.89 20.11
CA GLN A 125 15.38 20.70 21.19
C GLN A 125 14.02 21.32 20.86
N GLY A 126 12.96 20.63 21.31
CA GLY A 126 11.57 21.09 21.19
C GLY A 126 10.93 20.80 19.83
N ASP A 127 9.72 21.34 19.64
CA ASP A 127 8.97 21.21 18.39
C ASP A 127 9.47 22.22 17.34
N PHE A 128 9.01 22.08 16.08
CA PHE A 128 9.40 22.98 14.99
C PHE A 128 9.17 24.47 15.31
N SER A 129 8.14 24.79 16.09
CA SER A 129 7.88 26.17 16.56
C SER A 129 9.03 26.69 17.44
N ASP A 130 9.57 25.85 18.32
CA ASP A 130 10.66 26.24 19.22
C ASP A 130 11.99 26.32 18.47
N PHE A 131 12.20 25.45 17.48
CA PHE A 131 13.28 25.60 16.51
C PHE A 131 13.24 26.96 15.81
N LEU A 132 12.09 27.40 15.32
CA LEU A 132 11.97 28.72 14.66
C LEU A 132 12.26 29.88 15.61
N LYS A 133 11.90 29.77 16.90
CA LYS A 133 12.25 30.77 17.91
C LYS A 133 13.75 30.76 18.19
N ALA A 134 14.35 29.58 18.32
CA ALA A 134 15.78 29.40 18.55
C ALA A 134 16.61 29.91 17.35
N LEU A 135 16.14 29.72 16.13
CA LEU A 135 16.79 30.18 14.90
C LEU A 135 16.79 31.71 14.75
N ARG A 136 15.91 32.43 15.47
CA ARG A 136 15.89 33.91 15.54
C ARG A 136 16.90 34.48 16.52
N ARG A 137 17.53 33.65 17.35
CA ARG A 137 18.55 34.10 18.32
C ARG A 137 19.83 34.54 17.58
N PRO A 138 20.58 35.51 18.13
CA PRO A 138 21.84 35.98 17.53
C PRO A 138 22.83 34.82 17.30
N ASP A 139 22.86 33.86 18.24
CA ASP A 139 23.72 32.67 18.22
C ASP A 139 23.50 31.75 16.98
N ALA A 140 22.32 31.84 16.34
CA ALA A 140 21.92 31.00 15.21
C ALA A 140 21.76 31.78 13.88
N GLN A 141 22.09 33.08 13.85
CA GLN A 141 21.91 33.92 12.65
C GLN A 141 22.76 33.46 11.46
N ASN A 142 23.94 32.89 11.72
CA ASN A 142 24.80 32.35 10.66
C ASN A 142 24.11 31.21 9.91
N LEU A 143 23.43 30.31 10.64
CA LEU A 143 22.66 29.22 10.06
C LEU A 143 21.46 29.75 9.27
N MET A 144 20.70 30.70 9.84
CA MET A 144 19.57 31.32 9.15
C MET A 144 19.99 32.01 7.85
N THR A 145 21.11 32.75 7.88
CA THR A 145 21.66 33.43 6.71
C THR A 145 22.11 32.43 5.65
N HIS A 146 22.74 31.33 6.08
CA HIS A 146 23.15 30.24 5.18
C HIS A 146 21.93 29.58 4.51
N CYS A 147 20.90 29.22 5.27
CA CYS A 147 19.64 28.70 4.73
C CYS A 147 18.97 29.69 3.75
N THR A 148 18.93 30.97 4.09
CA THR A 148 18.29 32.00 3.26
C THR A 148 19.04 32.19 1.94
N ARG A 149 20.38 32.27 1.98
CA ARG A 149 21.22 32.39 0.80
C ARG A 149 21.09 31.17 -0.11
N PHE A 150 21.05 29.98 0.47
CA PHE A 150 20.84 28.73 -0.26
C PHE A 150 19.47 28.70 -0.97
N ILE A 151 18.40 29.10 -0.26
CA ILE A 151 17.06 29.17 -0.84
C ILE A 151 17.02 30.15 -2.02
N GLN A 152 17.61 31.34 -1.86
CA GLN A 152 17.69 32.34 -2.94
C GLN A 152 18.46 31.81 -4.15
N LYS A 153 19.63 31.20 -3.93
CA LYS A 153 20.44 30.57 -4.98
C LYS A 153 19.64 29.55 -5.80
N LEU A 154 18.86 28.68 -5.15
CA LEU A 154 18.05 27.68 -5.85
C LEU A 154 16.80 28.24 -6.54
N GLN A 155 16.26 29.35 -6.06
CA GLN A 155 15.14 30.06 -6.69
C GLN A 155 15.59 30.80 -7.94
N ASP A 156 16.74 31.49 -7.88
CA ASP A 156 17.25 32.32 -8.98
C ASP A 156 17.85 31.46 -10.12
N THR A 157 18.21 30.21 -9.82
CA THR A 157 18.77 29.32 -10.85
C THR A 157 17.66 28.62 -11.63
N GLU A 158 17.20 29.24 -12.71
CA GLU A 158 16.18 28.69 -13.63
C GLU A 158 16.70 27.61 -14.58
N ILE A 159 18.02 27.57 -14.83
CA ILE A 159 18.63 26.71 -15.86
C ILE A 159 18.79 25.24 -15.40
N LEU A 160 18.74 24.98 -14.09
CA LEU A 160 18.98 23.64 -13.53
C LEU A 160 17.74 22.75 -13.60
N THR A 161 17.96 21.47 -13.88
CA THR A 161 16.88 20.47 -13.83
C THR A 161 16.42 20.22 -12.39
N LEU A 162 15.24 19.64 -12.20
CA LEU A 162 14.74 19.29 -10.88
C LEU A 162 15.64 18.28 -10.16
N ASP A 163 16.31 17.41 -10.92
CA ASP A 163 17.25 16.43 -10.38
C ASP A 163 18.54 17.12 -9.88
N ASP A 164 19.09 18.08 -10.65
CA ASP A 164 20.25 18.87 -10.21
C ASP A 164 19.93 19.72 -8.96
N LYS A 165 18.72 20.28 -8.89
CA LYS A 165 18.25 21.00 -7.69
C LYS A 165 18.13 20.04 -6.50
N GLY A 166 17.71 18.80 -6.74
CA GLY A 166 17.70 17.73 -5.75
C GLY A 166 19.09 17.45 -5.21
N GLU A 167 20.09 17.25 -6.08
CA GLU A 167 21.48 17.00 -5.69
C GLU A 167 22.06 18.13 -4.81
N GLN A 168 21.80 19.40 -5.17
CA GLN A 168 22.24 20.54 -4.35
C GLN A 168 21.58 20.56 -2.96
N VAL A 169 20.31 20.16 -2.86
CA VAL A 169 19.63 20.03 -1.56
C VAL A 169 20.24 18.90 -0.73
N GLN A 170 20.62 17.78 -1.36
CA GLN A 170 21.27 16.68 -0.66
C GLN A 170 22.69 17.04 -0.18
N GLU A 171 23.47 17.76 -1.00
CA GLU A 171 24.78 18.27 -0.62
C GLU A 171 24.67 19.25 0.56
N PHE A 172 23.64 20.10 0.55
CA PHE A 172 23.34 21.01 1.66
C PHE A 172 23.03 20.26 2.97
N TYR A 173 22.20 19.21 2.93
CA TYR A 173 21.95 18.38 4.11
C TYR A 173 23.20 17.66 4.61
N SER A 174 24.05 17.17 3.70
CA SER A 174 25.32 16.54 4.06
C SER A 174 26.28 17.53 4.73
N THR A 175 26.36 18.75 4.19
CA THR A 175 27.20 19.84 4.72
C THR A 175 26.79 20.25 6.13
N ILE A 176 25.49 20.34 6.41
CA ILE A 176 25.01 20.66 7.76
C ILE A 176 25.13 19.45 8.68
N GLY A 177 24.91 18.25 8.16
CA GLY A 177 25.02 17.00 8.91
C GLY A 177 26.46 16.71 9.39
N SER A 178 27.48 17.15 8.64
CA SER A 178 28.89 16.97 9.00
C SER A 178 29.37 17.90 10.13
N LEU A 179 28.58 18.92 10.48
CA LEU A 179 28.87 19.80 11.62
C LEU A 179 28.66 19.10 12.98
N TYR A 180 27.96 17.98 13.00
CA TYR A 180 27.70 17.20 14.21
C TYR A 180 28.72 16.08 14.40
N PRO A 181 29.23 15.88 15.63
CA PRO A 181 29.99 14.69 15.97
C PRO A 181 29.19 13.40 15.75
N ASP A 182 29.87 12.31 15.39
CA ASP A 182 29.24 11.03 15.03
C ASP A 182 28.40 10.37 16.14
N HIS A 183 28.60 10.75 17.41
CA HIS A 183 27.91 10.17 18.56
C HIS A 183 26.53 10.79 18.87
N MET A 184 26.19 11.93 18.26
CA MET A 184 24.93 12.66 18.52
C MET A 184 23.95 12.46 17.35
N THR A 185 23.56 11.20 17.12
CA THR A 185 22.78 10.79 15.95
C THR A 185 21.35 11.34 15.98
N GLU A 186 20.68 11.32 17.14
CA GLU A 186 19.27 11.71 17.28
C GLU A 186 19.07 13.22 17.17
N GLU A 187 19.92 14.01 17.82
CA GLU A 187 19.88 15.48 17.76
C GLU A 187 20.20 15.98 16.36
N ARG A 188 21.18 15.35 15.70
CA ARG A 188 21.50 15.60 14.29
C ARG A 188 20.29 15.35 13.40
N GLU A 189 19.60 14.22 13.57
CA GLU A 189 18.41 13.91 12.79
C GLU A 189 17.27 14.90 13.04
N LYS A 190 17.00 15.27 14.30
CA LYS A 190 16.00 16.28 14.65
C LYS A 190 16.29 17.64 14.01
N LEU A 191 17.55 18.08 14.04
CA LEU A 191 17.94 19.33 13.39
C LEU A 191 17.75 19.24 11.87
N LEU A 192 18.23 18.18 11.22
CA LEU A 192 18.09 18.00 9.78
C LEU A 192 16.61 17.98 9.35
N ASN A 193 15.73 17.36 10.16
CA ASN A 193 14.28 17.38 9.94
C ASN A 193 13.71 18.81 10.00
N ASN A 194 14.13 19.60 10.99
CA ASN A 194 13.71 21.00 11.12
C ASN A 194 14.21 21.87 9.95
N ILE A 195 15.43 21.63 9.48
CA ILE A 195 16.02 22.33 8.35
C ILE A 195 15.34 21.93 7.03
N GLU A 196 15.10 20.63 6.81
CA GLU A 196 14.32 20.13 5.67
C GLU A 196 12.95 20.84 5.64
N LYS A 197 12.24 20.87 6.78
CA LYS A 197 10.94 21.55 6.87
C LYS A 197 11.02 23.03 6.53
N LEU A 198 12.05 23.73 7.00
CA LEU A 198 12.26 25.16 6.71
C LEU A 198 12.53 25.40 5.21
N VAL A 199 13.53 24.71 4.67
CA VAL A 199 14.02 24.89 3.29
C VAL A 199 12.95 24.48 2.29
N MET A 200 12.39 23.28 2.45
CA MET A 200 11.43 22.74 1.49
C MET A 200 10.09 23.46 1.53
N THR A 201 9.65 24.00 2.66
CA THR A 201 8.44 24.83 2.71
C THR A 201 8.58 26.11 1.90
N ARG A 202 9.80 26.66 1.79
CA ARG A 202 10.10 27.87 1.01
C ARG A 202 10.33 27.56 -0.47
N LEU A 203 11.00 26.44 -0.76
CA LEU A 203 11.28 25.99 -2.12
C LEU A 203 10.09 25.29 -2.81
N TYR A 204 9.05 24.89 -2.07
CA TYR A 204 7.93 24.11 -2.60
C TYR A 204 7.35 24.68 -3.90
N LYS A 205 7.09 26.00 -3.96
CA LYS A 205 6.53 26.65 -5.14
C LYS A 205 7.45 26.65 -6.36
N SER A 206 8.77 26.54 -6.17
CA SER A 206 9.76 26.59 -7.25
C SER A 206 10.24 25.22 -7.71
N VAL A 207 9.90 24.13 -6.99
CA VAL A 207 10.40 22.78 -7.30
C VAL A 207 9.32 21.72 -7.41
N PHE A 208 8.09 21.99 -6.95
CA PHE A 208 7.00 21.03 -6.99
C PHE A 208 6.07 21.28 -8.18
N CYS A 209 5.94 20.29 -9.07
CA CYS A 209 4.95 20.24 -10.16
C CYS A 209 4.80 21.60 -10.88
N LEU A 210 5.86 22.04 -11.56
CA LEU A 210 5.85 23.31 -12.30
C LEU A 210 4.79 23.24 -13.41
N ASP A 211 4.04 24.33 -13.60
CA ASP A 211 2.93 24.38 -14.56
C ASP A 211 3.42 24.06 -15.98
N GLY A 212 2.73 23.13 -16.66
CA GLY A 212 3.09 22.68 -18.02
C GLY A 212 4.29 21.73 -18.09
N SER A 213 4.81 21.27 -16.95
CA SER A 213 5.88 20.27 -16.92
C SER A 213 5.41 18.87 -17.34
N GLN A 214 6.34 18.00 -17.71
CA GLN A 214 6.03 16.59 -17.96
C GLN A 214 5.45 15.89 -16.72
N ASP A 215 5.79 16.36 -15.52
CA ASP A 215 5.31 15.78 -14.26
C ASP A 215 3.79 15.98 -14.12
N GLU A 216 3.26 17.15 -14.51
CA GLU A 216 1.81 17.41 -14.53
C GLU A 216 1.07 16.48 -15.52
N GLN A 217 1.61 16.30 -16.73
CA GLN A 217 0.99 15.44 -17.73
C GLN A 217 0.96 13.97 -17.28
N LYS A 218 2.05 13.50 -16.66
CA LYS A 218 2.13 12.15 -16.08
C LYS A 218 1.12 11.97 -14.96
N ASP A 219 0.97 12.97 -14.07
CA ASP A 219 -0.03 12.94 -13.02
C ASP A 219 -1.46 12.86 -13.56
N LEU A 220 -1.79 13.64 -14.60
CA LEU A 220 -3.12 13.61 -15.22
C LEU A 220 -3.41 12.25 -15.87
N CYS A 221 -2.46 11.70 -16.62
CA CYS A 221 -2.58 10.36 -17.21
C CYS A 221 -2.77 9.28 -16.14
N PHE A 222 -1.97 9.30 -15.08
CA PHE A 222 -2.05 8.31 -14.01
C PHE A 222 -3.35 8.43 -13.21
N GLN A 223 -3.80 9.67 -12.94
CA GLN A 223 -5.09 9.90 -12.29
C GLN A 223 -6.26 9.38 -13.14
N ALA A 224 -6.21 9.57 -14.46
CA ALA A 224 -7.20 9.04 -15.39
C ALA A 224 -7.19 7.51 -15.42
N GLN A 225 -6.00 6.90 -15.37
CA GLN A 225 -5.83 5.46 -15.25
C GLN A 225 -6.46 4.91 -13.96
N ILE A 226 -6.15 5.48 -12.79
CA ILE A 226 -6.79 5.08 -11.53
C ILE A 226 -8.31 5.20 -11.62
N ARG A 227 -8.81 6.29 -12.21
CA ARG A 227 -10.26 6.51 -12.39
C ARG A 227 -10.91 5.44 -13.27
N SER A 228 -10.20 4.92 -14.27
CA SER A 228 -10.70 3.81 -15.11
C SER A 228 -10.74 2.45 -14.39
N LEU A 229 -10.12 2.35 -13.21
CA LEU A 229 -10.00 1.12 -12.41
C LEU A 229 -10.89 1.13 -11.15
N VAL A 230 -11.87 2.04 -11.07
CA VAL A 230 -12.76 2.19 -9.89
C VAL A 230 -13.62 0.93 -9.65
N TRP A 231 -13.92 0.18 -10.72
CA TRP A 231 -14.62 -1.09 -10.70
C TRP A 231 -13.87 -2.24 -9.99
N VAL A 232 -12.57 -2.07 -9.70
CA VAL A 232 -11.78 -3.12 -9.01
C VAL A 232 -12.33 -3.35 -7.60
N THR A 233 -12.70 -4.60 -7.33
CA THR A 233 -13.29 -5.01 -6.05
C THR A 233 -12.22 -5.57 -5.09
N PRO A 234 -12.46 -5.51 -3.75
CA PRO A 234 -11.56 -6.13 -2.78
C PRO A 234 -11.30 -7.63 -3.05
N LYS A 235 -12.31 -8.34 -3.55
CA LYS A 235 -12.21 -9.78 -3.86
C LYS A 235 -11.24 -10.07 -5.02
N MET A 236 -11.17 -9.21 -6.03
CA MET A 236 -10.22 -9.33 -7.14
C MET A 236 -8.76 -9.20 -6.67
N LEU A 237 -8.53 -8.41 -5.62
CA LEU A 237 -7.24 -8.26 -4.95
C LEU A 237 -7.04 -9.24 -3.78
N GLN A 238 -7.93 -10.23 -3.64
CA GLN A 238 -7.89 -11.28 -2.60
C GLN A 238 -7.90 -10.72 -1.16
N LEU A 239 -8.56 -9.58 -0.96
CA LEU A 239 -8.68 -8.96 0.36
C LEU A 239 -9.77 -9.63 1.20
N SER A 240 -9.47 -9.86 2.47
CA SER A 240 -10.43 -10.31 3.50
C SER A 240 -11.25 -9.15 4.06
N LEU A 241 -11.61 -8.18 3.22
CA LEU A 241 -12.51 -7.09 3.58
C LEU A 241 -13.95 -7.58 3.41
N HIS A 242 -14.58 -7.93 4.52
CA HIS A 242 -16.01 -8.22 4.55
C HIS A 242 -16.79 -6.92 4.77
N GLU A 243 -17.86 -6.70 3.99
CA GLU A 243 -18.74 -5.53 4.12
C GLU A 243 -19.34 -5.39 5.53
N SER A 244 -19.46 -6.51 6.25
CA SER A 244 -19.96 -6.56 7.63
C SER A 244 -18.97 -6.01 8.67
N ASN A 245 -17.66 -5.95 8.37
CA ASN A 245 -16.66 -5.47 9.31
C ASN A 245 -16.50 -3.95 9.20
N LYS A 246 -17.44 -3.23 9.83
CA LYS A 246 -17.48 -1.76 9.78
C LYS A 246 -16.17 -1.12 10.26
N GLU A 247 -15.57 -1.66 11.31
CA GLU A 247 -14.31 -1.16 11.88
C GLU A 247 -13.14 -1.23 10.88
N ALA A 248 -12.98 -2.37 10.20
CA ALA A 248 -11.95 -2.51 9.17
C ALA A 248 -12.17 -1.54 7.99
N ASN A 249 -13.42 -1.32 7.59
CA ASN A 249 -13.76 -0.37 6.53
C ASN A 249 -13.50 1.09 6.95
N ASP A 250 -13.82 1.48 8.19
CA ASP A 250 -13.54 2.81 8.73
C ASP A 250 -12.02 3.09 8.80
N LEU A 251 -11.23 2.07 9.11
CA LEU A 251 -9.76 2.15 9.09
C LEU A 251 -9.21 2.32 7.67
N VAL A 252 -9.75 1.60 6.68
CA VAL A 252 -9.39 1.80 5.27
C VAL A 252 -9.79 3.20 4.80
N LEU A 253 -10.96 3.70 5.19
CA LEU A 253 -11.38 5.07 4.87
C LEU A 253 -10.47 6.13 5.52
N SER A 254 -10.01 5.86 6.74
CA SER A 254 -9.01 6.71 7.42
C SER A 254 -7.68 6.71 6.67
N ALA A 255 -7.26 5.56 6.13
CA ALA A 255 -6.07 5.45 5.28
C ALA A 255 -6.25 6.24 3.97
N VAL A 256 -7.41 6.09 3.31
CA VAL A 256 -7.78 6.85 2.10
C VAL A 256 -7.67 8.36 2.34
N THR A 257 -8.30 8.85 3.41
CA THR A 257 -8.26 10.28 3.78
C THR A 257 -6.82 10.76 3.99
N THR A 258 -6.01 9.95 4.68
CA THR A 258 -4.60 10.27 4.94
C THR A 258 -3.76 10.33 3.64
N LEU A 259 -4.05 9.46 2.66
CA LEU A 259 -3.36 9.51 1.35
C LEU A 259 -3.74 10.76 0.55
N VAL A 260 -5.01 11.17 0.59
CA VAL A 260 -5.44 12.44 -0.06
C VAL A 260 -4.75 13.64 0.58
N GLU A 261 -4.51 13.60 1.90
CA GLU A 261 -3.80 14.66 2.61
C GLU A 261 -2.32 14.83 2.21
N ILE A 262 -1.68 13.86 1.52
CA ILE A 262 -0.27 13.95 1.08
C ILE A 262 -0.03 15.25 0.32
N ASP A 263 -0.94 15.59 -0.59
CA ASP A 263 -0.80 16.75 -1.45
C ASP A 263 -0.90 18.09 -0.69
N SER A 264 -1.59 18.10 0.46
CA SER A 264 -1.73 19.29 1.32
C SER A 264 -0.45 19.69 2.06
N LYS A 265 0.52 18.75 2.17
CA LYS A 265 1.78 18.99 2.90
C LYS A 265 2.83 19.59 1.98
N ARG A 266 3.71 20.45 2.52
CA ARG A 266 4.81 21.05 1.73
C ARG A 266 6.15 20.39 1.97
N ALA A 267 6.47 20.04 3.22
CA ALA A 267 7.73 19.38 3.54
C ALA A 267 7.70 17.89 3.14
N PRO A 268 8.77 17.33 2.53
CA PRO A 268 8.86 15.92 2.17
C PRO A 268 8.60 14.99 3.36
N GLN A 269 9.17 15.26 4.54
CA GLN A 269 8.91 14.49 5.75
C GLN A 269 7.43 14.45 6.17
N ASP A 270 6.68 15.54 5.98
CA ASP A 270 5.26 15.58 6.36
C ASP A 270 4.43 14.75 5.36
N LYS A 271 4.83 14.75 4.07
CA LYS A 271 4.24 13.87 3.03
C LYS A 271 4.51 12.39 3.32
N LEU A 272 5.75 12.07 3.69
CA LEU A 272 6.15 10.72 4.05
C LEU A 272 5.44 10.25 5.34
N ALA A 273 5.25 11.14 6.32
CA ALA A 273 4.47 10.83 7.52
C ALA A 273 3.01 10.49 7.20
N CYS A 274 2.39 11.13 6.19
CA CYS A 274 1.07 10.74 5.70
C CYS A 274 1.09 9.31 5.14
N VAL A 275 2.09 8.94 4.32
CA VAL A 275 2.24 7.56 3.81
C VAL A 275 2.37 6.56 4.97
N SER A 276 3.26 6.81 5.93
CA SER A 276 3.44 5.95 7.11
C SER A 276 2.18 5.83 7.96
N LYS A 277 1.43 6.93 8.13
CA LYS A 277 0.16 6.95 8.87
C LYS A 277 -0.92 6.16 8.14
N ALA A 278 -1.02 6.28 6.82
CA ALA A 278 -1.92 5.47 6.00
C ALA A 278 -1.59 3.97 6.12
N SER A 279 -0.31 3.61 6.03
CA SER A 279 0.16 2.24 6.23
C SER A 279 -0.20 1.69 7.62
N ASN A 280 -0.12 2.51 8.68
CA ASN A 280 -0.54 2.10 10.02
C ASN A 280 -2.04 1.80 10.11
N PHE A 281 -2.88 2.60 9.46
CA PHE A 281 -4.30 2.31 9.39
C PHE A 281 -4.58 1.01 8.63
N ILE A 282 -3.83 0.75 7.55
CA ILE A 282 -3.92 -0.51 6.82
C ILE A 282 -3.49 -1.70 7.69
N PHE A 283 -2.37 -1.63 8.41
CA PHE A 283 -1.95 -2.70 9.32
C PHE A 283 -3.01 -2.99 10.39
N LYS A 284 -3.63 -1.94 10.94
CA LYS A 284 -4.75 -2.08 11.88
C LYS A 284 -5.95 -2.74 11.21
N ALA A 285 -6.33 -2.32 10.01
CA ALA A 285 -7.44 -2.91 9.26
C ALA A 285 -7.20 -4.40 9.00
N ILE A 286 -5.97 -4.79 8.65
CA ILE A 286 -5.60 -6.20 8.45
C ILE A 286 -5.76 -6.97 9.76
N SER A 287 -5.24 -6.44 10.88
CA SER A 287 -5.34 -7.10 12.20
C SER A 287 -6.77 -7.28 12.72
N VAL A 288 -7.70 -6.41 12.30
CA VAL A 288 -9.13 -6.53 12.64
C VAL A 288 -9.86 -7.49 11.70
N SER A 289 -9.36 -7.65 10.47
CA SER A 289 -9.98 -8.50 9.45
C SER A 289 -9.48 -9.95 9.44
N LYS A 290 -8.24 -10.21 9.89
CA LYS A 290 -7.60 -11.52 9.95
C LYS A 290 -7.11 -11.80 11.36
N ILE A 291 -7.28 -13.04 11.79
CA ILE A 291 -6.74 -13.55 13.07
C ILE A 291 -5.22 -13.78 12.96
N GLU A 292 -4.74 -14.09 11.76
CA GLU A 292 -3.31 -14.31 11.49
C GLU A 292 -2.54 -13.00 11.34
N PRO A 293 -1.23 -12.97 11.69
CA PRO A 293 -0.39 -11.79 11.51
C PRO A 293 -0.31 -11.39 10.04
N ALA A 294 -0.36 -10.07 9.79
CA ALA A 294 -0.32 -9.49 8.46
C ALA A 294 0.95 -9.91 7.70
N THR A 295 0.79 -10.46 6.50
CA THR A 295 1.92 -10.72 5.59
C THR A 295 2.23 -9.48 4.75
N ALA A 296 3.43 -9.45 4.15
CA ALA A 296 3.80 -8.36 3.23
C ALA A 296 2.90 -8.30 1.99
N ASP A 297 2.44 -9.46 1.49
CA ASP A 297 1.52 -9.55 0.37
C ASP A 297 0.13 -9.02 0.74
N ASP A 298 -0.36 -9.33 1.95
CA ASP A 298 -1.61 -8.76 2.45
C ASP A 298 -1.53 -7.23 2.54
N PHE A 299 -0.45 -6.71 3.12
CA PHE A 299 -0.22 -5.28 3.23
C PHE A 299 -0.22 -4.60 1.85
N LEU A 300 0.50 -5.18 0.88
CA LEU A 300 0.60 -4.61 -0.46
C LEU A 300 -0.76 -4.59 -1.17
N SER A 301 -1.55 -5.67 -1.09
CA SER A 301 -2.88 -5.73 -1.71
C SER A 301 -3.84 -4.71 -1.09
N TYR A 302 -3.82 -4.52 0.24
CA TYR A 302 -4.61 -3.47 0.89
C TYR A 302 -4.14 -2.07 0.48
N LEU A 303 -2.83 -1.87 0.32
CA LEU A 303 -2.26 -0.60 -0.10
C LEU A 303 -2.67 -0.23 -1.53
N ILE A 304 -2.59 -1.18 -2.47
CA ILE A 304 -3.08 -1.02 -3.85
C ILE A 304 -4.56 -0.62 -3.84
N PHE A 305 -5.40 -1.34 -3.11
CA PHE A 305 -6.83 -1.02 -3.01
C PHE A 305 -7.08 0.37 -2.41
N THR A 306 -6.35 0.73 -1.37
CA THR A 306 -6.47 2.05 -0.73
C THR A 306 -6.07 3.17 -1.70
N ILE A 307 -5.03 2.99 -2.51
CA ILE A 307 -4.61 3.97 -3.53
C ILE A 307 -5.67 4.09 -4.63
N LEU A 308 -6.21 2.96 -5.12
CA LEU A 308 -7.27 2.97 -6.12
C LEU A 308 -8.52 3.71 -5.64
N LYS A 309 -8.89 3.55 -4.36
CA LYS A 309 -10.04 4.27 -3.76
C LYS A 309 -9.73 5.73 -3.44
N ALA A 310 -8.51 6.05 -3.03
CA ALA A 310 -8.13 7.42 -2.69
C ALA A 310 -7.97 8.32 -3.90
N ASN A 311 -7.45 7.79 -5.01
CA ASN A 311 -7.02 8.54 -6.19
C ASN A 311 -6.33 9.88 -5.83
N PRO A 312 -5.20 9.86 -5.09
CA PRO A 312 -4.58 11.07 -4.57
C PRO A 312 -4.19 12.05 -5.69
N PRO A 313 -4.41 13.36 -5.52
CA PRO A 313 -4.02 14.35 -6.52
C PRO A 313 -2.50 14.44 -6.65
N ARG A 314 -2.02 14.64 -7.88
CA ARG A 314 -0.60 14.84 -8.21
C ARG A 314 0.32 13.75 -7.63
N LEU A 315 -0.13 12.51 -7.69
CA LEU A 315 0.48 11.39 -6.97
C LEU A 315 1.93 11.13 -7.42
N LEU A 316 2.21 11.10 -8.73
CA LEU A 316 3.56 10.88 -9.24
C LEU A 316 4.48 12.06 -8.89
N SER A 317 4.01 13.30 -9.01
CA SER A 317 4.78 14.48 -8.56
C SER A 317 5.11 14.40 -7.06
N ASN A 318 4.18 13.94 -6.23
CA ASN A 318 4.39 13.77 -4.80
C ASN A 318 5.48 12.73 -4.49
N ILE A 319 5.50 11.60 -5.21
CA ILE A 319 6.55 10.57 -5.07
C ILE A 319 7.91 11.12 -5.48
N GLN A 320 7.99 11.73 -6.67
CA GLN A 320 9.26 12.26 -7.18
C GLN A 320 9.81 13.36 -6.27
N TYR A 321 8.93 14.21 -5.74
CA TYR A 321 9.31 15.23 -4.77
C TYR A 321 9.89 14.63 -3.48
N ILE A 322 9.28 13.56 -2.94
CA ILE A 322 9.84 12.85 -1.77
C ILE A 322 11.20 12.24 -2.11
N THR A 323 11.31 11.55 -3.25
CA THR A 323 12.54 10.87 -3.68
C THR A 323 13.71 11.86 -3.87
N ARG A 324 13.44 13.04 -4.43
CA ARG A 324 14.47 14.05 -4.72
C ARG A 324 14.91 14.84 -3.48
N PHE A 325 13.97 15.23 -2.63
CA PHE A 325 14.22 16.26 -1.62
C PHE A 325 14.12 15.80 -0.16
N CYS A 326 13.68 14.57 0.10
CA CYS A 326 13.70 14.02 1.45
C CYS A 326 15.12 13.60 1.82
N ASN A 327 15.45 13.66 3.12
CA ASN A 327 16.70 13.14 3.63
C ASN A 327 16.82 11.61 3.35
N PRO A 328 17.86 11.16 2.63
CA PRO A 328 18.01 9.78 2.18
C PRO A 328 18.08 8.77 3.33
N LYS A 329 18.60 9.17 4.50
CA LYS A 329 18.65 8.28 5.68
C LYS A 329 17.25 7.80 6.09
N ARG A 330 16.21 8.63 5.89
CA ARG A 330 14.82 8.30 6.21
C ARG A 330 14.17 7.38 5.17
N LEU A 331 14.61 7.47 3.92
CA LEU A 331 14.12 6.63 2.84
C LEU A 331 14.76 5.24 2.87
N VAL A 332 16.04 5.14 3.26
CA VAL A 332 16.79 3.88 3.27
C VAL A 332 16.59 3.07 4.54
N SER A 333 16.33 3.72 5.68
CA SER A 333 16.24 3.07 6.99
C SER A 333 14.90 3.28 7.67
N GLY A 334 14.47 2.25 8.39
CA GLY A 334 13.33 2.32 9.30
C GLY A 334 11.98 2.05 8.65
N LYS A 335 10.94 2.27 9.45
CA LYS A 335 9.55 1.99 9.10
C LYS A 335 9.04 2.87 7.95
N ASP A 336 9.45 4.13 7.92
CA ASP A 336 9.02 5.09 6.89
C ASP A 336 9.54 4.68 5.51
N GLY A 337 10.81 4.27 5.41
CA GLY A 337 11.42 3.75 4.18
C GLY A 337 10.73 2.49 3.65
N TYR A 338 10.39 1.54 4.53
CA TYR A 338 9.60 0.36 4.15
C TYR A 338 8.22 0.76 3.60
N CYS A 339 7.49 1.62 4.33
CA CYS A 339 6.16 2.07 3.91
C CYS A 339 6.19 2.79 2.55
N PHE A 340 7.19 3.65 2.35
CA PHE A 340 7.36 4.38 1.08
C PHE A 340 7.76 3.45 -0.07
N THR A 341 8.66 2.50 0.17
CA THR A 341 9.05 1.52 -0.86
C THR A 341 7.85 0.68 -1.27
N SER A 342 7.07 0.17 -0.31
CA SER A 342 5.83 -0.56 -0.61
C SER A 342 4.79 0.30 -1.34
N PHE A 343 4.71 1.60 -1.02
CA PHE A 343 3.85 2.55 -1.72
C PHE A 343 4.27 2.72 -3.19
N CYS A 344 5.56 2.89 -3.46
CA CYS A 344 6.10 2.91 -4.83
C CYS A 344 5.83 1.60 -5.58
N CYS A 345 5.98 0.44 -4.92
CA CYS A 345 5.65 -0.86 -5.50
C CYS A 345 4.16 -0.96 -5.89
N ALA A 346 3.26 -0.50 -5.01
CA ALA A 346 1.83 -0.50 -5.27
C ALA A 346 1.46 0.38 -6.48
N ILE A 347 2.13 1.53 -6.62
CA ILE A 347 1.90 2.47 -7.72
C ILE A 347 2.40 1.89 -9.04
N SER A 348 3.60 1.31 -9.05
CA SER A 348 4.14 0.62 -10.22
C SER A 348 3.28 -0.57 -10.65
N PHE A 349 2.65 -1.27 -9.69
CA PHE A 349 1.66 -2.30 -9.99
C PHE A 349 0.41 -1.73 -10.67
N ILE A 350 -0.10 -0.59 -10.21
CA ILE A 350 -1.27 0.06 -10.81
C ILE A 350 -0.95 0.56 -12.22
N GLU A 351 0.24 1.14 -12.44
CA GLU A 351 0.71 1.56 -13.77
C GLU A 351 0.69 0.41 -14.78
N ASN A 352 1.10 -0.79 -14.35
CA ASN A 352 1.27 -1.96 -15.21
C ASN A 352 0.16 -3.02 -15.04
N ILE A 353 -1.01 -2.61 -14.53
CA ILE A 353 -2.09 -3.55 -14.24
C ILE A 353 -2.63 -4.20 -15.53
N ASN A 354 -2.78 -5.52 -15.51
CA ASN A 354 -3.32 -6.28 -16.63
C ASN A 354 -4.36 -7.30 -16.16
N ALA A 355 -5.05 -7.94 -17.11
CA ALA A 355 -6.09 -8.93 -16.83
C ALA A 355 -5.58 -10.07 -15.94
N SER A 356 -4.37 -10.57 -16.22
CA SER A 356 -3.74 -11.66 -15.46
C SER A 356 -3.41 -11.27 -14.02
N SER A 357 -3.01 -10.01 -13.78
CA SER A 357 -2.74 -9.47 -12.44
C SER A 357 -3.98 -9.49 -11.53
N LEU A 358 -5.18 -9.38 -12.12
CA LEU A 358 -6.46 -9.42 -11.39
C LEU A 358 -7.15 -10.79 -11.43
N GLY A 359 -6.51 -11.81 -12.05
CA GLY A 359 -7.11 -13.13 -12.22
C GLY A 359 -8.30 -13.16 -13.19
N LEU A 360 -8.39 -12.19 -14.11
CA LEU A 360 -9.45 -12.06 -15.11
C LEU A 360 -8.99 -12.53 -16.49
N THR A 361 -9.95 -12.89 -17.33
CA THR A 361 -9.69 -13.05 -18.76
C THR A 361 -9.54 -11.70 -19.45
N GLN A 362 -8.79 -11.66 -20.56
CA GLN A 362 -8.61 -10.42 -21.34
C GLN A 362 -9.95 -9.84 -21.83
N LYS A 363 -10.94 -10.70 -22.09
CA LYS A 363 -12.28 -10.30 -22.52
C LYS A 363 -13.04 -9.59 -21.40
N GLU A 364 -13.07 -10.17 -20.20
CA GLU A 364 -13.71 -9.57 -19.01
C GLU A 364 -13.07 -8.23 -18.65
N PHE A 365 -11.73 -8.19 -18.63
CA PHE A 365 -11.00 -6.95 -18.36
C PHE A 365 -11.33 -5.84 -19.36
N SER A 366 -11.36 -6.16 -20.65
CA SER A 366 -11.69 -5.19 -21.71
C SER A 366 -13.14 -4.70 -21.60
N GLN A 367 -14.07 -5.59 -21.24
CA GLN A 367 -15.48 -5.23 -21.04
C GLN A 367 -15.67 -4.29 -19.86
N LEU A 368 -15.02 -4.55 -18.73
CA LEU A 368 -15.08 -3.69 -17.53
C LEU A 368 -14.45 -2.32 -17.81
N MET A 369 -13.30 -2.29 -18.51
CA MET A 369 -12.67 -1.03 -18.93
C MET A 369 -13.55 -0.24 -19.90
N GLN A 370 -14.27 -0.89 -20.83
CA GLN A 370 -15.20 -0.22 -21.75
C GLN A 370 -16.43 0.34 -21.04
N GLN A 371 -17.01 -0.40 -20.10
CA GLN A 371 -18.12 0.06 -19.27
C GLN A 371 -17.73 1.30 -18.46
N GLU A 372 -16.55 1.32 -17.86
CA GLU A 372 -16.06 2.50 -17.11
C GLU A 372 -15.70 3.67 -18.05
N SER A 373 -15.18 3.37 -19.25
CA SER A 373 -14.84 4.39 -20.26
C SER A 373 -16.07 5.14 -20.77
N SER A 374 -17.21 4.46 -20.92
CA SER A 374 -18.49 5.12 -21.26
C SER A 374 -18.99 6.04 -20.15
N VAL A 375 -18.63 5.76 -18.89
CA VAL A 375 -18.98 6.60 -17.73
C VAL A 375 -17.99 7.78 -17.58
N SER A 376 -16.73 7.63 -18.00
CA SER A 376 -15.65 8.60 -17.75
C SER A 376 -15.42 9.64 -18.87
N ARG A 377 -15.84 9.38 -20.12
CA ARG A 377 -15.61 10.29 -21.28
C ARG A 377 -16.56 11.50 -21.38
N THR A 378 -17.51 11.65 -20.46
CA THR A 378 -18.68 12.55 -20.60
C THR A 378 -18.74 13.67 -19.56
N ASN A 379 -17.59 14.15 -19.07
CA ASN A 379 -17.54 15.01 -17.90
C ASN A 379 -17.08 16.43 -18.30
N HIS A 380 -18.00 17.34 -18.64
CA HIS A 380 -18.50 18.29 -17.64
C HIS A 380 -19.97 18.72 -17.76
N SER A 381 -20.71 18.37 -18.82
CA SER A 381 -22.16 18.71 -18.92
C SER A 381 -23.12 17.51 -18.85
N VAL A 382 -22.64 16.28 -19.03
CA VAL A 382 -23.48 15.07 -19.15
C VAL A 382 -23.56 14.27 -17.84
N ILE A 383 -22.76 14.59 -16.82
CA ILE A 383 -22.78 13.90 -15.49
C ILE A 383 -24.17 13.88 -14.87
N ILE A 384 -24.92 14.97 -14.99
CA ILE A 384 -26.28 15.04 -14.44
C ILE A 384 -27.22 14.14 -15.26
N GLN A 385 -27.06 14.07 -16.57
CA GLN A 385 -27.93 13.26 -17.44
C GLN A 385 -27.69 11.75 -17.28
N GLY A 386 -26.43 11.30 -17.28
CA GLY A 386 -26.11 9.86 -17.20
C GLY A 386 -26.31 9.25 -15.82
N THR A 387 -26.10 10.02 -14.74
CA THR A 387 -26.46 9.57 -13.39
C THR A 387 -27.98 9.54 -13.19
N VAL A 388 -28.72 10.48 -13.78
CA VAL A 388 -30.18 10.44 -13.82
C VAL A 388 -30.69 9.27 -14.65
N GLU A 389 -30.12 8.98 -15.82
CA GLU A 389 -30.51 7.83 -16.67
C GLU A 389 -30.24 6.48 -15.99
N GLN A 390 -29.09 6.31 -15.34
CA GLN A 390 -28.81 5.09 -14.56
C GLN A 390 -29.74 4.99 -13.34
N MET A 391 -30.05 6.12 -12.70
CA MET A 391 -30.97 6.16 -11.56
C MET A 391 -32.43 5.92 -12.00
N GLU A 392 -32.81 6.35 -13.21
CA GLU A 392 -34.09 6.06 -13.85
C GLU A 392 -34.18 4.58 -14.24
N GLN A 393 -33.13 4.00 -14.84
CA GLN A 393 -33.09 2.56 -15.09
C GLN A 393 -33.16 1.74 -13.80
N ASN A 394 -32.40 2.14 -12.77
CA ASN A 394 -32.46 1.47 -11.47
C ASN A 394 -33.85 1.62 -10.84
N LYS A 395 -34.51 2.78 -11.00
CA LYS A 395 -35.88 3.02 -10.54
C LYS A 395 -36.90 2.17 -11.30
N GLU A 396 -36.76 2.03 -12.61
CA GLU A 396 -37.59 1.14 -13.44
C GLU A 396 -37.40 -0.33 -13.04
N GLN A 397 -36.15 -0.76 -12.82
CA GLN A 397 -35.86 -2.10 -12.34
C GLN A 397 -36.46 -2.34 -10.95
N LEU A 398 -36.37 -1.37 -10.04
CA LEU A 398 -37.03 -1.46 -8.73
C LEU A 398 -38.55 -1.51 -8.85
N ALA A 399 -39.16 -0.70 -9.73
CA ALA A 399 -40.59 -0.70 -9.96
C ALA A 399 -41.07 -2.04 -10.54
N GLU A 400 -40.33 -2.61 -11.48
CA GLU A 400 -40.63 -3.94 -12.04
C GLU A 400 -40.45 -5.05 -10.99
N LEU A 401 -39.42 -4.96 -10.14
CA LEU A 401 -39.23 -5.90 -9.04
C LEU A 401 -40.38 -5.82 -8.03
N HIS A 402 -40.80 -4.62 -7.62
CA HIS A 402 -41.96 -4.43 -6.77
C HIS A 402 -43.23 -5.01 -7.41
N ARG A 403 -43.48 -4.71 -8.70
CA ARG A 403 -44.65 -5.24 -9.42
C ARG A 403 -44.66 -6.77 -9.47
N ARG A 404 -43.49 -7.41 -9.68
CA ARG A 404 -43.36 -8.87 -9.63
C ARG A 404 -43.60 -9.42 -8.24
N GLN A 405 -43.13 -8.72 -7.21
CA GLN A 405 -43.35 -9.09 -5.82
C GLN A 405 -44.84 -9.01 -5.46
N ASP A 406 -45.54 -7.96 -5.87
CA ASP A 406 -46.98 -7.79 -5.63
C ASP A 406 -47.80 -8.86 -6.35
N LEU A 407 -47.46 -9.18 -7.60
CA LEU A 407 -48.09 -10.28 -8.35
C LEU A 407 -47.88 -11.62 -7.65
N LEU A 408 -46.65 -11.91 -7.20
CA LEU A 408 -46.36 -13.13 -6.46
C LEU A 408 -47.20 -13.22 -5.18
N ILE A 409 -47.34 -12.12 -4.44
CA ILE A 409 -48.17 -12.09 -3.23
C ILE A 409 -49.64 -12.38 -3.58
N GLN A 410 -50.19 -11.76 -4.62
CA GLN A 410 -51.58 -12.01 -5.05
C GLN A 410 -51.82 -13.45 -5.51
N GLU A 411 -50.88 -14.05 -6.25
CA GLU A 411 -50.96 -15.46 -6.65
C GLU A 411 -50.89 -16.39 -5.42
N ILE A 412 -50.04 -16.07 -4.44
CA ILE A 412 -49.96 -16.83 -3.18
C ILE A 412 -51.26 -16.74 -2.39
N GLU A 413 -51.87 -15.56 -2.30
CA GLU A 413 -53.15 -15.36 -1.61
C GLU A 413 -54.29 -16.14 -2.29
N ARG A 414 -54.36 -16.10 -3.62
CA ARG A 414 -55.34 -16.87 -4.39
C ARG A 414 -55.16 -18.37 -4.19
N LEU A 415 -53.92 -18.85 -4.29
CA LEU A 415 -53.61 -20.25 -4.05
C LEU A 415 -53.98 -20.67 -2.61
N ALA A 416 -53.78 -19.79 -1.63
CA ALA A 416 -54.17 -20.07 -0.24
C ALA A 416 -55.70 -20.20 -0.07
N ILE A 417 -56.49 -19.43 -0.83
CA ILE A 417 -57.95 -19.57 -0.87
C ILE A 417 -58.33 -20.88 -1.55
N GLU A 418 -57.79 -21.15 -2.74
CA GLU A 418 -58.08 -22.38 -3.51
C GLU A 418 -57.75 -23.65 -2.71
N VAL A 419 -56.61 -23.68 -2.02
CA VAL A 419 -56.21 -24.80 -1.15
C VAL A 419 -57.20 -24.99 0.00
N ARG A 420 -57.70 -23.90 0.59
CA ARG A 420 -58.68 -23.96 1.69
C ARG A 420 -60.03 -24.47 1.20
N GLU A 421 -60.52 -23.94 0.07
CA GLU A 421 -61.77 -24.38 -0.54
C GLU A 421 -61.70 -25.85 -0.98
N TRP A 422 -60.59 -26.25 -1.60
CA TRP A 422 -60.35 -27.64 -1.96
C TRP A 422 -60.35 -28.56 -0.75
N SER A 423 -59.69 -28.16 0.35
CA SER A 423 -59.69 -28.94 1.61
C SER A 423 -61.11 -29.13 2.16
N LEU A 424 -61.93 -28.08 2.17
CA LEU A 424 -63.33 -28.15 2.60
C LEU A 424 -64.18 -29.03 1.69
N ALA A 425 -64.01 -28.91 0.37
CA ALA A 425 -64.72 -29.73 -0.61
C ALA A 425 -64.39 -31.22 -0.46
N VAL A 426 -63.11 -31.54 -0.27
CA VAL A 426 -62.65 -32.92 0.00
C VAL A 426 -63.25 -33.46 1.30
N GLN A 427 -63.25 -32.67 2.39
CA GLN A 427 -63.85 -33.07 3.65
C GLN A 427 -65.35 -33.35 3.52
N GLU A 428 -66.08 -32.50 2.80
CA GLU A 428 -67.51 -32.67 2.59
C GLU A 428 -67.82 -33.89 1.71
N GLU A 429 -67.01 -34.15 0.68
CA GLU A 429 -67.19 -35.33 -0.16
C GLU A 429 -66.89 -36.63 0.61
N ILE A 430 -65.83 -36.63 1.43
CA ILE A 430 -65.55 -37.73 2.37
C ILE A 430 -66.74 -37.96 3.31
N ARG A 431 -67.31 -36.88 3.88
CA ARG A 431 -68.48 -36.96 4.78
C ARG A 431 -69.70 -37.56 4.09
N LYS A 432 -69.98 -37.18 2.84
CA LYS A 432 -71.07 -37.76 2.02
C LYS A 432 -70.85 -39.24 1.73
N VAL A 433 -69.61 -39.65 1.42
CA VAL A 433 -69.26 -41.05 1.20
C VAL A 433 -69.46 -41.87 2.48
N ILE A 434 -69.04 -41.35 3.64
CA ILE A 434 -69.28 -41.97 4.95
C ILE A 434 -70.78 -42.11 5.25
N GLN A 435 -71.61 -41.12 4.89
CA GLN A 435 -73.07 -41.20 5.08
C GLN A 435 -73.74 -42.19 4.12
N LYS A 436 -73.26 -42.33 2.89
CA LYS A 436 -73.80 -43.27 1.89
C LYS A 436 -73.40 -44.72 2.15
N LEU A 437 -72.27 -44.94 2.82
CA LEU A 437 -71.81 -46.24 3.29
C LEU A 437 -71.84 -46.23 4.82
N PRO A 438 -73.02 -46.46 5.46
CA PRO A 438 -73.01 -46.75 6.88
C PRO A 438 -72.14 -47.99 7.05
N LEU A 439 -71.01 -47.85 7.74
CA LEU A 439 -70.18 -48.96 8.18
C LEU A 439 -71.02 -49.82 9.13
N ALA A 440 -71.85 -50.70 8.56
CA ALA A 440 -72.57 -51.72 9.27
C ALA A 440 -71.55 -52.80 9.63
N THR A 441 -70.81 -52.60 10.71
CA THR A 441 -70.24 -53.71 11.45
C THR A 441 -71.42 -54.52 11.99
N LYS A 442 -71.86 -55.54 11.25
CA LYS A 442 -72.68 -56.61 11.81
C LYS A 442 -71.87 -57.24 12.93
N CYS A 443 -72.20 -56.92 14.18
CA CYS A 443 -71.89 -57.81 15.29
C CYS A 443 -72.70 -59.10 15.05
N ALA A 444 -72.05 -60.10 14.47
CA ALA A 444 -72.54 -61.47 14.52
C ALA A 444 -72.36 -61.96 15.97
N THR A 445 -73.42 -61.87 16.76
CA THR A 445 -73.59 -62.72 17.93
C THR A 445 -73.74 -64.15 17.44
N THR A 446 -72.66 -64.92 17.46
CA THR A 446 -72.74 -66.39 17.51
C THR A 446 -72.59 -66.82 18.95
N SER A 447 -73.72 -67.07 19.59
CA SER A 447 -73.85 -67.99 20.71
C SER A 447 -73.39 -69.38 20.26
N HIS A 448 -72.41 -69.95 20.94
CA HIS A 448 -72.34 -71.40 21.10
C HIS A 448 -71.82 -71.73 22.51
N ASN A 449 -72.54 -72.69 23.10
CA ASN A 449 -72.43 -73.34 24.40
C ASN A 449 -71.02 -73.55 24.95
#